data_AF-A0A133U838-F1
#
_entry.id   AF-A0A133U838-F1
#
_cell.length_a   1.000
_cell.length_b   1.000
_cell.length_c   1.000
_cell.angle_alpha   90.00
_cell.angle_beta   90.00
_cell.angle_gamma   90.00
#
_symmetry.space_group_name_H-M   'P 1'
#
loop_
_entity.id
_entity.type
_entity.pdbx_description
1 polymer ?
#
loop_
_entity_poly.entity_id
_entity_poly.type
_entity_poly.pdbx_seq_one_letter_code
_entity_poly.pdbx_strand_id
1 'polypeptide(L)'
;MIVGYNAIKHRFRRALKSRSIRQSILLVGPTASAKTLFLEEVARLKGVIRITGKSVTAAGFEDKVMQRPNFIIIDEYDELDGEGYSELLNYQDPKQPFEIVKSGKMDKISTEEKAPIFANANKLTRPSQPNLDRFWIFRFQRYSDEEFKMVCKRLLPQDFEISEELALYIAKKLRNRSKDSTVRDAERIAEVTETEEDVDEEIRVLKNISARKAAEDSNCREGEAG
;
A
#
# COMPACT_ATOMS: atom_id res chain seq x y z
N MET A 1 -7.55 5.01 11.02
CA MET A 1 -6.55 5.36 12.09
C MET A 1 -5.47 4.30 12.11
N ILE A 2 -4.16 4.64 12.19
CA ILE A 2 -3.09 3.61 12.24
C ILE A 2 -2.55 3.46 13.66
N VAL A 3 -2.61 2.24 14.20
CA VAL A 3 -2.09 1.88 15.52
C VAL A 3 -0.57 1.68 15.44
N GLY A 4 0.17 2.18 16.44
CA GLY A 4 1.64 2.16 16.41
C GLY A 4 2.25 3.17 15.45
N TYR A 5 3.55 3.01 15.12
CA TYR A 5 4.30 3.85 14.16
C TYR A 5 4.25 5.37 14.40
N ASN A 6 4.30 5.81 15.66
CA ASN A 6 4.15 7.23 16.01
C ASN A 6 5.13 8.16 15.26
N ALA A 7 6.39 7.74 15.07
CA ALA A 7 7.38 8.48 14.30
C ALA A 7 6.99 8.62 12.81
N ILE A 8 6.51 7.55 12.19
CA ILE A 8 6.07 7.55 10.78
C ILE A 8 4.81 8.42 10.64
N LYS A 9 3.83 8.27 11.53
CA LYS A 9 2.63 9.12 11.56
C LYS A 9 2.98 10.60 11.72
N HIS A 10 3.96 10.92 12.58
CA HIS A 10 4.45 12.28 12.73
C HIS A 10 5.05 12.81 11.41
N ARG A 11 5.85 12.00 10.71
CA ARG A 11 6.38 12.37 9.39
C ARG A 11 5.28 12.61 8.37
N PHE A 12 4.31 11.70 8.25
CA PHE A 12 3.17 11.84 7.33
C PHE A 12 2.41 13.13 7.57
N ARG A 13 2.10 13.47 8.83
CA ARG A 13 1.42 14.74 9.16
C ARG A 13 2.18 15.96 8.66
N ARG A 14 3.51 15.97 8.78
CA ARG A 14 4.34 17.08 8.27
C ARG A 14 4.33 17.13 6.74
N ALA A 15 4.45 15.97 6.08
CA ALA A 15 4.40 15.90 4.61
C ALA A 15 3.04 16.38 4.07
N LEU A 16 1.94 15.87 4.60
CA LEU A 16 0.57 16.24 4.23
C LEU A 16 0.30 17.73 4.43
N LYS A 17 0.79 18.33 5.52
CA LYS A 17 0.62 19.76 5.80
C LYS A 17 1.40 20.63 4.82
N SER A 18 2.64 20.24 4.50
CA SER A 18 3.50 21.03 3.62
C SER A 18 3.09 21.00 2.15
N ARG A 19 2.48 19.89 1.70
CA ARG A 19 2.19 19.60 0.29
C ARG A 19 3.37 19.80 -0.67
N SER A 20 4.60 19.75 -0.17
CA SER A 20 5.80 19.97 -0.97
C SER A 20 6.33 18.65 -1.51
N ILE A 21 6.66 18.58 -2.81
CA ILE A 21 7.29 17.43 -3.46
C ILE A 21 8.51 16.86 -2.70
N ARG A 22 9.30 17.70 -2.02
CA ARG A 22 10.46 17.29 -1.19
C ARG A 22 10.10 16.44 0.03
N GLN A 23 8.81 16.34 0.34
CA GLN A 23 8.28 15.60 1.47
C GLN A 23 7.64 14.28 1.00
N SER A 24 7.92 13.86 -0.24
CA SER A 24 7.50 12.55 -0.76
C SER A 24 8.04 11.42 0.12
N ILE A 25 7.23 10.39 0.30
CA ILE A 25 7.51 9.27 1.21
C ILE A 25 7.41 7.95 0.45
N LEU A 26 8.38 7.06 0.68
CA LEU A 26 8.36 5.68 0.17
C LEU A 26 8.35 4.70 1.34
N LEU A 27 7.31 3.86 1.41
CA LEU A 27 7.18 2.80 2.40
C LEU A 27 7.67 1.49 1.80
N VAL A 28 8.60 0.82 2.47
CA VAL A 28 9.28 -0.37 1.93
C VAL A 28 9.14 -1.52 2.90
N GLY A 29 8.81 -2.72 2.43
CA GLY A 29 8.71 -3.89 3.31
C GLY A 29 7.96 -5.03 2.63
N PRO A 30 7.87 -6.21 3.23
CA PRO A 30 7.19 -7.35 2.62
C PRO A 30 5.66 -7.17 2.54
N THR A 31 4.98 -7.98 1.73
CA THR A 31 3.52 -8.15 1.79
C THR A 31 3.08 -8.43 3.24
N ALA A 32 1.85 -8.04 3.59
CA ALA A 32 1.31 -8.11 4.96
C ALA A 32 1.87 -7.09 5.98
N SER A 33 2.71 -6.15 5.55
CA SER A 33 3.10 -5.00 6.38
C SER A 33 2.05 -3.87 6.36
N ALA A 34 2.10 -2.96 7.35
CA ALA A 34 1.22 -1.79 7.46
C ALA A 34 1.28 -0.78 6.28
N LYS A 35 2.14 -0.98 5.28
CA LYS A 35 2.37 -0.03 4.18
C LYS A 35 1.09 0.41 3.49
N THR A 36 0.23 -0.56 3.15
CA THR A 36 -0.97 -0.24 2.37
C THR A 36 -2.02 0.50 3.19
N LEU A 37 -2.12 0.21 4.50
CA LEU A 37 -2.95 0.98 5.44
C LEU A 37 -2.55 2.46 5.44
N PHE A 38 -1.25 2.77 5.46
CA PHE A 38 -0.79 4.16 5.36
C PHE A 38 -1.23 4.85 4.07
N LEU A 39 -1.15 4.17 2.93
CA LEU A 39 -1.59 4.74 1.67
C LEU A 39 -3.12 4.85 1.58
N GLU A 40 -3.88 3.91 2.15
CA GLU A 40 -5.34 3.98 2.24
C GLU A 40 -5.81 5.18 3.05
N GLU A 41 -5.15 5.48 4.18
CA GLU A 41 -5.47 6.68 4.95
C GLU A 41 -5.18 7.97 4.18
N VAL A 42 -4.11 8.00 3.36
CA VAL A 42 -3.86 9.13 2.45
C VAL A 42 -4.93 9.18 1.36
N ALA A 43 -5.38 8.03 0.84
CA ALA A 43 -6.39 7.95 -0.21
C ALA A 43 -7.77 8.50 0.22
N ARG A 44 -8.06 8.54 1.52
CA ARG A 44 -9.28 9.17 2.07
C ARG A 44 -9.27 10.71 1.97
N LEU A 45 -8.13 11.33 1.64
CA LEU A 45 -8.02 12.79 1.50
C LEU A 45 -8.58 13.28 0.15
N LYS A 46 -8.97 14.56 0.10
CA LYS A 46 -9.47 15.19 -1.14
C LYS A 46 -8.35 15.49 -2.13
N GLY A 47 -8.63 15.29 -3.42
CA GLY A 47 -7.71 15.59 -4.51
C GLY A 47 -6.52 14.61 -4.58
N VAL A 48 -6.75 13.35 -4.22
CA VAL A 48 -5.74 12.30 -4.32
C VAL A 48 -5.94 11.55 -5.64
N ILE A 49 -4.85 11.32 -6.37
CA ILE A 49 -4.83 10.36 -7.46
C ILE A 49 -4.07 9.10 -7.03
N ARG A 50 -4.51 7.94 -7.49
CA ARG A 50 -3.84 6.67 -7.24
C ARG A 50 -3.39 6.05 -8.56
N ILE A 51 -2.17 5.52 -8.54
CA ILE A 51 -1.47 4.92 -9.65
C ILE A 51 -0.90 3.59 -9.17
N THR A 52 -1.00 2.54 -9.97
CA THR A 52 -0.37 1.25 -9.69
C THR A 52 0.80 1.05 -10.65
N GLY A 53 1.99 0.73 -10.12
CA GLY A 53 3.25 0.72 -10.87
C GLY A 53 3.22 -0.12 -12.15
N LYS A 54 2.60 -1.32 -12.11
CA LYS A 54 2.46 -2.19 -13.30
C LYS A 54 1.58 -1.63 -14.42
N SER A 55 0.70 -0.69 -14.10
CA SER A 55 -0.40 -0.27 -14.98
C SER A 55 -0.23 1.14 -15.55
N VAL A 56 0.86 1.82 -15.19
CA VAL A 56 1.05 3.23 -15.57
C VAL A 56 2.12 3.37 -16.63
N THR A 57 1.74 3.99 -17.74
CA THR A 57 2.66 4.48 -18.77
C THR A 57 3.06 5.93 -18.46
N ALA A 58 4.16 6.43 -19.03
CA ALA A 58 4.54 7.84 -18.89
C ALA A 58 3.39 8.79 -19.28
N ALA A 59 2.77 8.55 -20.44
CA ALA A 59 1.62 9.34 -20.92
C ALA A 59 0.42 9.29 -19.95
N GLY A 60 0.16 8.13 -19.33
CA GLY A 60 -0.90 7.96 -18.34
C GLY A 60 -0.58 8.67 -17.02
N PHE A 61 0.69 8.70 -16.60
CA PHE A 61 1.13 9.50 -15.46
C PHE A 61 0.92 10.99 -15.72
N GLU A 62 1.34 11.50 -16.88
CA GLU A 62 1.14 12.89 -17.30
C GLU A 62 -0.35 13.28 -17.28
N ASP A 63 -1.24 12.46 -17.85
CA ASP A 63 -2.70 12.70 -17.85
C ASP A 63 -3.27 12.82 -16.44
N LYS A 64 -2.76 12.02 -15.51
CA LYS A 64 -3.20 12.06 -14.11
C LYS A 64 -2.69 13.31 -13.40
N VAL A 65 -1.44 13.69 -13.62
CA VAL A 65 -0.82 14.84 -12.95
C VAL A 65 -1.39 16.16 -13.49
N MET A 66 -1.80 16.21 -14.77
CA MET A 66 -2.49 17.36 -15.36
C MET A 66 -3.81 17.72 -14.68
N GLN A 67 -4.39 16.80 -13.90
CA GLN A 67 -5.55 17.07 -13.05
C GLN A 67 -5.19 17.90 -11.81
N ARG A 68 -3.90 18.23 -11.62
CA ARG A 68 -3.34 19.02 -10.52
C ARG A 68 -3.77 18.47 -9.15
N PRO A 69 -3.46 17.20 -8.86
CA PRO A 69 -3.84 16.59 -7.59
C PRO A 69 -3.18 17.33 -6.42
N ASN A 70 -3.75 17.19 -5.23
CA ASN A 70 -3.09 17.60 -3.98
C ASN A 70 -2.02 16.59 -3.57
N PHE A 71 -2.24 15.30 -3.86
CA PHE A 71 -1.38 14.19 -3.46
C PHE A 71 -1.40 13.08 -4.51
N ILE A 72 -0.26 12.42 -4.71
CA ILE A 72 -0.14 11.27 -5.60
C ILE A 72 0.17 10.04 -4.78
N ILE A 73 -0.56 8.96 -5.01
CA ILE A 73 -0.25 7.64 -4.46
C ILE A 73 0.28 6.75 -5.57
N ILE A 74 1.42 6.09 -5.32
CA ILE A 74 1.96 5.05 -6.19
C ILE A 74 2.01 3.73 -5.43
N ASP A 75 1.11 2.82 -5.75
CA ASP A 75 1.12 1.45 -5.26
C ASP A 75 2.06 0.61 -6.13
N GLU A 76 2.75 -0.35 -5.53
CA GLU A 76 3.71 -1.22 -6.23
C GLU A 76 4.78 -0.41 -6.99
N TYR A 77 5.38 0.60 -6.32
CA TYR A 77 6.42 1.45 -6.93
C TYR A 77 7.58 0.66 -7.50
N ASP A 78 7.92 -0.48 -6.89
CA ASP A 78 8.96 -1.40 -7.39
C ASP A 78 8.56 -2.15 -8.66
N GLU A 79 7.33 -2.03 -9.12
CA GLU A 79 6.83 -2.62 -10.35
C GLU A 79 6.72 -1.62 -11.51
N LEU A 80 7.17 -0.38 -11.32
CA LEU A 80 7.39 0.55 -12.42
C LEU A 80 8.46 0.03 -13.39
N ASP A 81 8.28 0.36 -14.66
CA ASP A 81 9.28 0.16 -15.70
C ASP A 81 10.29 1.33 -15.77
N GLY A 82 11.26 1.22 -16.67
CA GLY A 82 12.32 2.22 -16.82
C GLY A 82 11.80 3.61 -17.23
N GLU A 83 10.77 3.65 -18.08
CA GLU A 83 10.12 4.90 -18.49
C GLU A 83 9.40 5.54 -17.29
N GLY A 84 8.62 4.76 -16.54
CA GLY A 84 7.93 5.23 -15.34
C GLY A 84 8.90 5.82 -14.30
N TYR A 85 10.04 5.17 -14.04
CA TYR A 85 11.05 5.74 -13.15
C TYR A 85 11.67 7.04 -13.68
N SER A 86 11.91 7.13 -14.99
CA SER A 86 12.49 8.31 -15.62
C SER A 86 11.53 9.50 -15.54
N GLU A 87 10.24 9.25 -15.81
CA GLU A 87 9.18 10.25 -15.74
C GLU A 87 9.00 10.78 -14.32
N LEU A 88 8.99 9.89 -13.33
CA LEU A 88 8.93 10.29 -11.92
C LEU A 88 10.14 11.10 -11.49
N LEU A 89 11.34 10.79 -12.00
CA LEU A 89 12.54 11.54 -11.67
C LEU A 89 12.46 12.99 -12.19
N ASN A 90 11.95 13.17 -13.43
CA ASN A 90 11.69 14.46 -14.04
C ASN A 90 10.62 15.23 -13.27
N TYR A 91 9.48 14.58 -12.97
CA TYR A 91 8.41 15.18 -12.21
C TYR A 91 8.88 15.59 -10.80
N GLN A 92 9.63 14.75 -10.09
CA GLN A 92 10.09 15.05 -8.74
C GLN A 92 11.25 16.05 -8.69
N ASP A 93 11.73 16.60 -9.81
CA ASP A 93 12.77 17.64 -9.81
C ASP A 93 12.21 18.92 -9.16
N PRO A 94 12.77 19.35 -8.01
CA PRO A 94 12.25 20.51 -7.29
C PRO A 94 12.80 21.83 -7.83
N LYS A 95 13.75 21.80 -8.77
CA LYS A 95 14.35 22.99 -9.40
C LYS A 95 13.73 23.27 -10.76
N GLN A 96 13.27 22.23 -11.45
CA GLN A 96 12.67 22.37 -12.77
C GLN A 96 11.16 22.18 -12.73
N PRO A 97 10.40 22.96 -13.50
CA PRO A 97 9.00 22.66 -13.76
C PRO A 97 8.88 21.33 -14.53
N PHE A 98 7.70 20.71 -14.47
CA PHE A 98 7.42 19.52 -15.24
C PHE A 98 6.72 19.92 -16.54
N GLU A 99 7.30 19.53 -17.67
CA GLU A 99 6.83 19.92 -19.00
C GLU A 99 6.25 18.69 -19.69
N ILE A 100 5.06 18.85 -20.26
CA ILE A 100 4.32 17.78 -20.93
C ILE A 100 4.05 18.24 -22.35
N VAL A 101 4.48 17.45 -23.33
CA VAL A 101 4.28 17.76 -24.75
C VAL A 101 3.27 16.78 -25.34
N LYS A 102 2.06 17.25 -25.60
CA LYS A 102 0.98 16.46 -26.21
C LYS A 102 0.41 17.12 -27.44
N SER A 103 0.43 16.40 -28.57
CA SER A 103 -0.14 16.85 -29.85
C SER A 103 0.32 18.25 -30.29
N GLY A 104 1.61 18.56 -30.10
CA GLY A 104 2.19 19.86 -30.47
C GLY A 104 1.87 21.01 -29.51
N LYS A 105 1.16 20.75 -28.41
CA LYS A 105 0.96 21.69 -27.31
C LYS A 105 1.90 21.34 -26.16
N MET A 106 2.46 22.38 -25.53
CA MET A 106 3.30 22.25 -24.35
C MET A 106 2.53 22.74 -23.13
N ASP A 107 2.23 21.83 -22.23
CA ASP A 107 1.69 22.12 -20.91
C ASP A 107 2.81 22.10 -19.86
N LYS A 108 2.59 22.83 -18.77
CA LYS A 108 3.61 23.02 -17.74
C LYS A 108 2.99 23.01 -16.35
N ILE A 109 3.64 22.26 -15.46
CA ILE A 109 3.34 22.24 -14.03
C ILE A 109 4.53 22.88 -13.32
N SER A 110 4.28 24.02 -12.68
CA SER A 110 5.32 24.72 -11.94
C SER A 110 5.80 23.90 -10.74
N THR A 111 6.98 24.22 -10.22
CA THR A 111 7.57 23.51 -9.07
C THR A 111 6.69 23.55 -7.82
N GLU A 112 5.95 24.64 -7.60
CA GLU A 112 5.01 24.85 -6.49
C GLU A 112 3.73 24.00 -6.64
N GLU A 113 3.36 23.63 -7.87
CA GLU A 113 2.15 22.86 -8.18
C GLU A 113 2.39 21.34 -8.14
N LYS A 114 3.64 20.90 -7.98
CA LYS A 114 3.99 19.48 -7.90
C LYS A 114 3.56 18.87 -6.57
N ALA A 115 2.51 18.06 -6.61
CA ALA A 115 2.05 17.27 -5.48
C ALA A 115 3.07 16.23 -5.02
N PRO A 116 3.25 16.04 -3.69
CA PRO A 116 4.11 15.01 -3.15
C PRO A 116 3.56 13.62 -3.42
N ILE A 117 4.50 12.68 -3.50
CA ILE A 117 4.23 11.28 -3.80
C ILE A 117 4.31 10.46 -2.50
N PHE A 118 3.27 9.68 -2.24
CA PHE A 118 3.24 8.66 -1.20
C PHE A 118 3.22 7.28 -1.86
N ALA A 119 4.33 6.57 -1.77
CA ALA A 119 4.52 5.32 -2.48
C ALA A 119 4.70 4.14 -1.51
N ASN A 120 4.39 2.94 -1.97
CA ASN A 120 4.85 1.71 -1.32
C ASN A 120 5.67 0.86 -2.30
N ALA A 121 6.55 0.02 -1.77
CA ALA A 121 7.28 -0.96 -2.53
C ALA A 121 7.50 -2.22 -1.68
N ASN A 122 7.58 -3.38 -2.32
CA ASN A 122 7.97 -4.60 -1.62
C ASN A 122 9.48 -4.70 -1.45
N LYS A 123 10.23 -4.32 -2.49
CA LYS A 123 11.70 -4.33 -2.55
C LYS A 123 12.23 -3.09 -3.26
N LEU A 124 13.53 -2.80 -3.13
CA LEU A 124 14.17 -1.64 -3.79
C LEU A 124 15.22 -2.07 -4.82
N THR A 125 15.06 -3.22 -5.45
CA THR A 125 16.08 -3.76 -6.37
C THR A 125 16.04 -3.13 -7.77
N ARG A 126 14.93 -2.51 -8.14
CA ARG A 126 14.68 -1.89 -9.46
C ARG A 126 14.95 -0.38 -9.52
N PRO A 127 14.44 0.46 -8.60
CA PRO A 127 14.67 1.90 -8.68
C PRO A 127 16.16 2.25 -8.52
N SER A 128 16.62 3.23 -9.29
CA SER A 128 17.98 3.75 -9.19
C SER A 128 18.17 4.61 -7.92
N GLN A 129 19.42 4.82 -7.49
CA GLN A 129 19.72 5.71 -6.36
C GLN A 129 19.16 7.13 -6.54
N PRO A 130 19.27 7.78 -7.72
CA PRO A 130 18.62 9.07 -7.98
C PRO A 130 17.11 9.08 -7.73
N ASN A 131 16.40 7.99 -8.04
CA ASN A 131 14.98 7.88 -7.73
C ASN A 131 14.74 7.83 -6.22
N LEU A 132 15.53 7.03 -5.50
CA LEU A 132 15.41 6.84 -4.05
C LEU A 132 15.70 8.13 -3.26
N ASP A 133 16.66 8.93 -3.71
CA ASP A 133 17.05 10.20 -3.08
C ASP A 133 15.93 11.25 -3.09
N ARG A 134 14.87 11.06 -3.89
CA ARG A 134 13.69 11.93 -3.93
C ARG A 134 12.68 11.61 -2.83
N PHE A 135 12.89 10.55 -2.04
CA PHE A 135 11.96 10.08 -1.04
C PHE A 135 12.54 10.07 0.38
N TRP A 136 11.66 10.29 1.35
CA TRP A 136 11.87 9.82 2.71
C TRP A 136 11.48 8.35 2.79
N ILE A 137 12.46 7.47 3.00
CA ILE A 137 12.25 6.02 2.97
C ILE A 137 12.00 5.48 4.38
N PHE A 138 10.87 4.80 4.57
CA PHE A 138 10.56 4.08 5.82
C PHE A 138 10.48 2.58 5.54
N ARG A 139 11.28 1.80 6.28
CA ARG A 139 11.30 0.35 6.17
C ARG A 139 10.39 -0.27 7.24
N PHE A 140 9.43 -1.06 6.79
CA PHE A 140 8.53 -1.84 7.58
C PHE A 140 9.03 -3.28 7.63
N GLN A 141 9.03 -3.82 8.84
CA GLN A 141 9.14 -5.27 9.05
C GLN A 141 7.76 -5.89 9.05
N ARG A 142 7.69 -7.22 8.95
CA ARG A 142 6.46 -7.95 9.26
C ARG A 142 6.08 -7.66 10.71
N TYR A 143 4.79 -7.52 10.96
CA TYR A 143 4.30 -7.45 12.33
C TYR A 143 4.67 -8.71 13.09
N SER A 144 5.08 -8.55 14.36
CA SER A 144 5.09 -9.68 15.29
C SER A 144 3.67 -10.21 15.52
N ASP A 145 3.56 -11.37 16.16
CA ASP A 145 2.24 -11.92 16.50
C ASP A 145 1.52 -11.02 17.52
N GLU A 146 2.26 -10.45 18.47
CA GLU A 146 1.79 -9.51 19.48
C GLU A 146 1.36 -8.19 18.85
N GLU A 147 2.18 -7.62 17.96
CA GLU A 147 1.84 -6.38 17.26
C GLU A 147 0.58 -6.55 16.42
N PHE A 148 0.46 -7.66 15.70
CA PHE A 148 -0.72 -7.97 14.91
C PHE A 148 -1.99 -8.09 15.76
N LYS A 149 -1.92 -8.86 16.85
CA LYS A 149 -3.04 -9.00 17.80
C LYS A 149 -3.44 -7.64 18.37
N MET A 150 -2.48 -6.81 18.76
CA MET A 150 -2.72 -5.47 19.30
C MET A 150 -3.36 -4.53 18.27
N VAL A 151 -2.89 -4.58 17.02
CA VAL A 151 -3.44 -3.80 15.91
C VAL A 151 -4.89 -4.22 15.64
N CYS A 152 -5.17 -5.51 15.48
CA CYS A 152 -6.53 -6.00 15.21
C CYS A 152 -7.49 -5.70 16.37
N LYS A 153 -7.08 -5.98 17.61
CA LYS A 153 -7.87 -5.70 18.82
C LYS A 153 -8.35 -4.25 18.88
N ARG A 154 -7.52 -3.31 18.40
CA ARG A 154 -7.84 -1.87 18.43
C ARG A 154 -8.53 -1.37 17.15
N LEU A 155 -8.21 -1.91 15.98
CA LEU A 155 -8.77 -1.44 14.71
C LEU A 155 -10.16 -2.00 14.45
N LEU A 156 -10.35 -3.31 14.61
CA LEU A 156 -11.60 -3.94 14.17
C LEU A 156 -12.84 -3.36 14.89
N PRO A 157 -12.83 -3.12 16.22
CA PRO A 157 -13.99 -2.54 16.90
C PRO A 157 -14.32 -1.08 16.52
N GLN A 158 -13.42 -0.39 15.80
CA GLN A 158 -13.67 0.99 15.35
C GLN A 158 -14.34 1.03 13.98
N ASP A 159 -14.05 0.03 13.15
CA ASP A 159 -14.52 -0.05 11.77
C ASP A 159 -15.69 -1.05 11.63
N PHE A 160 -15.86 -1.96 12.61
CA PHE A 160 -16.89 -2.99 12.66
C PHE A 160 -17.58 -3.00 14.04
N GLU A 161 -18.86 -3.35 14.10
CA GLU A 161 -19.65 -3.44 15.34
C GLU A 161 -19.33 -4.71 16.15
N ILE A 162 -18.06 -4.94 16.46
CA ILE A 162 -17.59 -6.11 17.23
C ILE A 162 -16.85 -5.72 18.50
N SER A 163 -16.81 -6.63 19.48
CA SER A 163 -16.08 -6.41 20.73
C SER A 163 -14.55 -6.50 20.55
N GLU A 164 -13.79 -5.86 21.44
CA GLU A 164 -12.32 -6.03 21.49
C GLU A 164 -11.91 -7.51 21.72
N GLU A 165 -12.76 -8.28 22.40
CA GLU A 165 -12.54 -9.69 22.69
C GLU A 165 -12.66 -10.53 21.41
N LEU A 166 -13.73 -10.32 20.63
CA LEU A 166 -13.92 -10.99 19.34
C LEU A 166 -12.83 -10.57 18.34
N ALA A 167 -12.46 -9.29 18.31
CA ALA A 167 -11.36 -8.80 17.48
C ALA A 167 -10.02 -9.49 17.82
N LEU A 168 -9.74 -9.69 19.12
CA LEU A 168 -8.56 -10.43 19.56
C LEU A 168 -8.66 -11.92 19.21
N TYR A 169 -9.86 -12.50 19.28
CA TYR A 169 -10.13 -13.89 18.88
C TYR A 169 -9.85 -14.13 17.39
N ILE A 170 -10.39 -13.27 16.51
CA ILE A 170 -10.12 -13.25 15.07
C ILE A 170 -8.61 -13.22 14.82
N ALA A 171 -7.90 -12.29 15.47
CA ALA A 171 -6.47 -12.13 15.28
C ALA A 171 -5.67 -13.37 15.71
N LYS A 172 -6.05 -14.01 16.84
CA LYS A 172 -5.44 -15.26 17.31
C LYS A 172 -5.67 -16.41 16.31
N LYS A 173 -6.90 -16.59 15.83
CA LYS A 173 -7.23 -17.66 14.87
C LYS A 173 -6.48 -17.49 13.55
N LEU A 174 -6.40 -16.27 13.04
CA LEU A 174 -5.63 -15.96 11.84
C LEU A 174 -4.14 -16.23 11.99
N ARG A 175 -3.52 -15.85 13.13
CA ARG A 175 -2.10 -16.12 13.39
C ARG A 175 -1.80 -17.60 13.56
N ASN A 176 -2.70 -18.33 14.24
CA ASN A 176 -2.57 -19.78 14.38
C ASN A 176 -2.69 -20.51 13.03
N ARG A 177 -3.47 -19.95 12.09
CA ARG A 177 -3.58 -20.47 10.73
C ARG A 177 -2.34 -20.16 9.89
N SER A 178 -1.86 -18.92 9.91
CA SER A 178 -0.70 -18.50 9.12
C SER A 178 0.00 -17.27 9.71
N LYS A 179 1.33 -17.29 9.68
CA LYS A 179 2.17 -16.12 10.00
C LYS A 179 2.10 -15.02 8.94
N ASP A 180 1.57 -15.33 7.76
CA ASP A 180 1.39 -14.35 6.67
C ASP A 180 0.02 -13.66 6.71
N SER A 181 -0.85 -14.02 7.65
CA SER A 181 -2.15 -13.36 7.82
C SER A 181 -2.00 -11.85 8.02
N THR A 182 -2.81 -11.08 7.31
CA THR A 182 -2.75 -9.62 7.24
C THR A 182 -3.91 -8.98 8.01
N VAL A 183 -3.79 -7.68 8.32
CA VAL A 183 -4.88 -6.94 8.98
C VAL A 183 -6.14 -6.96 8.10
N ARG A 184 -5.98 -6.91 6.78
CA ARG A 184 -7.09 -7.03 5.83
C ARG A 184 -7.80 -8.39 5.89
N ASP A 185 -7.08 -9.46 6.18
CA ASP A 185 -7.71 -10.76 6.37
C ASP A 185 -8.57 -10.75 7.65
N ALA A 186 -8.13 -10.01 8.67
CA ALA A 186 -8.91 -9.82 9.89
C ALA A 186 -10.15 -8.93 9.67
N GLU A 187 -10.01 -7.86 8.88
CA GLU A 187 -11.11 -6.98 8.48
C GLU A 187 -12.20 -7.76 7.71
N ARG A 188 -11.81 -8.60 6.74
CA ARG A 188 -12.76 -9.43 5.97
C ARG A 188 -13.55 -10.41 6.85
N ILE A 189 -12.90 -11.01 7.84
CA ILE A 189 -13.59 -11.91 8.79
C ILE A 189 -14.52 -11.08 9.68
N ALA A 190 -14.04 -9.95 10.22
CA ALA A 190 -14.84 -9.07 11.06
C ALA A 190 -16.09 -8.52 10.36
N GLU A 191 -16.04 -8.33 9.04
CA GLU A 191 -17.16 -7.85 8.23
C GLU A 191 -18.36 -8.82 8.20
N VAL A 192 -18.13 -10.12 8.41
CA VAL A 192 -19.13 -11.18 8.25
C VAL A 192 -19.36 -12.04 9.50
N THR A 193 -18.81 -11.63 10.65
CA THR A 193 -18.87 -12.42 11.88
C THR A 193 -19.36 -11.58 13.06
N GLU A 194 -20.23 -12.16 13.89
CA GLU A 194 -20.75 -11.54 15.10
C GLU A 194 -20.36 -12.33 16.36
N THR A 195 -20.09 -13.63 16.24
CA THR A 195 -19.69 -14.51 17.35
C THR A 195 -18.38 -15.26 17.11
N GLU A 196 -17.84 -15.88 18.17
CA GLU A 196 -16.63 -16.73 18.05
C GLU A 196 -16.89 -17.98 17.18
N GLU A 197 -18.12 -18.48 17.14
CA GLU A 197 -18.54 -19.58 16.28
C GLU A 197 -18.47 -19.21 14.80
N ASP A 198 -19.00 -18.03 14.42
CA ASP A 198 -18.93 -17.54 13.03
C ASP A 198 -17.47 -17.43 12.56
N VAL A 199 -16.60 -16.90 13.43
CA VAL A 199 -15.16 -16.81 13.17
C VAL A 199 -14.55 -18.18 12.93
N ASP A 200 -14.93 -19.19 13.71
CA ASP A 200 -14.42 -20.54 13.54
C ASP A 200 -14.90 -21.20 12.24
N GLU A 201 -16.14 -20.93 11.82
CA GLU A 201 -16.67 -21.38 10.54
C GLU A 201 -15.92 -20.74 9.35
N GLU A 202 -15.75 -19.43 9.37
CA GLU A 202 -15.01 -18.70 8.32
C GLU A 202 -13.56 -19.16 8.21
N ILE A 203 -12.88 -19.37 9.34
CA ILE A 203 -11.51 -19.89 9.37
C ILE A 203 -11.45 -21.31 8.78
N ARG A 204 -12.47 -22.16 8.99
CA ARG A 204 -12.55 -23.50 8.38
C ARG A 204 -12.74 -23.41 6.87
N VAL A 205 -13.64 -22.55 6.39
CA VAL A 205 -13.86 -22.32 4.96
C VAL A 205 -12.55 -21.90 4.28
N LEU A 206 -11.84 -20.94 4.86
CA LEU A 206 -10.55 -20.48 4.35
C LEU A 206 -9.49 -21.59 4.30
N LYS A 207 -9.46 -22.50 5.30
CA LYS A 207 -8.55 -23.66 5.29
C LYS A 207 -8.86 -24.62 4.13
N ASN A 208 -10.14 -24.92 3.90
CA ASN A 208 -10.56 -25.85 2.86
C ASN A 208 -10.25 -25.35 1.44
N ILE A 209 -10.45 -24.05 1.18
CA ILE A 209 -10.11 -23.42 -0.10
C ILE A 209 -8.60 -23.45 -0.36
N SER A 210 -7.80 -23.18 0.68
CA SER A 210 -6.34 -23.18 0.58
C SER A 210 -5.79 -24.58 0.26
N ALA A 211 -6.35 -25.62 0.90
CA ALA A 211 -5.97 -27.00 0.67
C ALA A 211 -6.32 -27.49 -0.75
N ARG A 212 -7.48 -27.08 -1.29
CA ARG A 212 -7.88 -27.41 -2.66
C ARG A 212 -6.94 -26.80 -3.70
N LYS A 213 -6.60 -25.50 -3.57
CA LYS A 213 -5.65 -24.85 -4.47
C LYS A 213 -4.27 -25.52 -4.46
N ALA A 214 -3.77 -25.90 -3.28
CA ALA A 214 -2.48 -26.58 -3.18
C ALA A 214 -2.50 -27.97 -3.87
N ALA A 215 -3.61 -28.69 -3.81
CA ALA A 215 -3.78 -29.98 -4.50
C ALA A 215 -3.86 -29.81 -6.04
N GLU A 216 -4.55 -28.77 -6.52
CA GLU A 216 -4.67 -28.45 -7.95
C GLU A 216 -3.31 -28.03 -8.55
N ASP A 217 -2.56 -27.15 -7.86
CA ASP A 217 -1.23 -26.69 -8.31
C ASP A 217 -0.18 -27.82 -8.33
N SER A 218 -0.35 -28.84 -7.47
CA SER A 218 0.52 -30.02 -7.44
C SER A 218 0.24 -30.95 -8.63
N ASN A 219 -1.04 -31.17 -8.95
CA ASN A 219 -1.46 -31.98 -10.09
C ASN A 219 -1.04 -31.39 -11.44
N CYS A 220 -1.04 -30.06 -11.57
CA CYS A 220 -0.57 -29.40 -12.81
C CYS A 220 0.94 -29.57 -13.05
N ARG A 221 1.76 -29.65 -12.00
CA ARG A 221 3.22 -29.83 -12.14
C ARG A 221 3.62 -31.27 -12.48
N GLU A 222 2.81 -32.25 -12.10
CA GLU A 222 3.05 -33.66 -12.45
C GLU A 222 2.61 -33.98 -13.89
N GLY A 223 1.67 -33.21 -14.45
CA GLY A 223 1.19 -33.37 -15.83
C GLY A 223 2.09 -32.79 -16.94
N GLU A 224 3.07 -31.95 -16.61
CA GLU A 224 4.02 -31.35 -17.58
C GLU A 224 5.34 -32.14 -17.69
N ALA A 225 5.50 -33.24 -16.94
CA ALA A 225 6.70 -34.08 -16.94
C ALA A 225 6.49 -35.46 -17.63
N GLY A 226 5.38 -35.64 -18.35
CA GLY A 226 4.99 -36.88 -19.05
C GLY A 226 5.09 -36.79 -20.57
#